data_AF-A0A6I3A4Q1-F1
#
_entry.id   AF-A0A6I3A4Q1-F1
#
_cell.length_a   1.000
_cell.length_b   1.000
_cell.length_c   1.000
_cell.angle_alpha   90.00
_cell.angle_beta   90.00
_cell.angle_gamma   90.00
#
_symmetry.space_group_name_H-M   'P 1'
#
loop_
_entity.id
_entity.type
_entity.pdbx_description
1 polymer ?
#
loop_
_entity_poly.entity_id
_entity_poly.type
_entity_poly.pdbx_seq_one_letter_code
_entity_poly.pdbx_strand_id
1 'polypeptide(L)'
;EQIEETIFGNNPTAFCHVCEVEGQVIGIAIWFLNYSTWLGKPGLYLEDLYVDPAFRGKGYGLAFLKTLAKICIDRGYERFQWWVLDWNEPSIEFYKSIGAVAMDEWTIFRVSGDALKKLGSSA
;
A
#
# COMPACT_ATOMS: atom_id res chain seq x y z
N GLU A 1 14.21 15.40 3.05
CA GLU A 1 15.20 14.67 3.88
C GLU A 1 14.67 13.33 4.38
N GLN A 2 13.73 13.24 5.33
CA GLN A 2 13.28 11.93 5.86
C GLN A 2 12.66 10.99 4.81
N ILE A 3 11.76 11.47 3.94
CA ILE A 3 11.16 10.65 2.87
C ILE A 3 12.23 10.16 1.88
N GLU A 4 13.22 11.01 1.61
CA GLU A 4 14.27 10.69 0.66
C GLU A 4 15.15 9.55 1.18
N GLU A 5 15.51 9.60 2.47
CA GLU A 5 16.26 8.53 3.14
C GLU A 5 15.45 7.23 3.24
N THR A 6 14.18 7.31 3.62
CA THR A 6 13.36 6.11 3.85
C THR A 6 12.88 5.41 2.57
N ILE A 7 12.84 6.12 1.44
CA ILE A 7 12.44 5.55 0.14
C ILE A 7 13.64 5.28 -0.78
N PHE A 8 14.65 6.16 -0.78
CA PHE A 8 15.77 6.10 -1.73
C PHE A 8 17.14 5.88 -1.08
N GLY A 9 17.20 5.76 0.25
CA GLY A 9 18.44 5.42 0.96
C GLY A 9 18.90 3.98 0.76
N ASN A 10 20.07 3.65 1.34
CA ASN A 10 20.67 2.31 1.21
C ASN A 10 19.84 1.17 1.83
N ASN A 11 19.00 1.50 2.82
CA ASN A 11 18.13 0.56 3.52
C ASN A 11 16.70 1.14 3.56
N PRO A 12 15.96 1.09 2.44
CA PRO A 12 14.65 1.70 2.36
C PRO A 12 13.65 0.96 3.26
N THR A 13 12.80 1.71 3.95
CA THR A 13 11.69 1.17 4.74
C THR A 13 10.40 1.09 3.92
N ALA A 14 10.30 1.88 2.86
CA ALA A 14 9.21 1.84 1.89
C ALA A 14 9.77 1.98 0.47
N PHE A 15 8.95 1.62 -0.50
CA PHE A 15 9.27 1.64 -1.93
C PHE A 15 8.21 2.45 -2.66
N CYS A 16 8.60 3.06 -3.78
CA CYS A 16 7.70 3.88 -4.59
C CYS A 16 7.76 3.46 -6.06
N HIS A 17 6.60 3.34 -6.70
CA HIS A 17 6.48 3.32 -8.16
C HIS A 17 5.80 4.58 -8.62
N VAL A 18 6.24 5.10 -9.76
CA VAL A 18 5.58 6.22 -10.46
C VAL A 18 5.01 5.73 -11.79
N CYS A 19 3.95 6.37 -12.24
CA CYS A 19 3.44 6.20 -13.60
C CYS A 19 3.74 7.49 -14.36
N GLU A 20 4.40 7.34 -15.50
CA GLU A 20 4.78 8.45 -16.37
C GLU A 20 4.05 8.35 -17.71
N VAL A 21 3.50 9.46 -18.18
CA VAL A 21 2.89 9.61 -19.50
C VAL A 21 3.48 10.86 -20.13
N GLU A 22 4.10 10.71 -21.31
CA GLU A 22 4.69 11.83 -22.06
C GLU A 22 5.69 12.68 -21.24
N GLY A 23 6.50 12.05 -20.39
CA GLY A 23 7.46 12.78 -19.53
C GLY A 23 6.88 13.33 -18.24
N GLN A 24 5.56 13.21 -18.01
CA GLN A 24 4.89 13.69 -16.81
C GLN A 24 4.54 12.55 -15.87
N VAL A 25 4.91 12.68 -14.59
CA VAL A 25 4.44 11.78 -13.54
C VAL A 25 2.97 12.08 -13.24
N ILE A 26 2.09 11.10 -13.45
CA ILE A 26 0.63 11.21 -13.32
C ILE A 26 0.06 10.37 -12.18
N GLY A 27 0.91 9.63 -11.46
CA GLY A 27 0.47 8.83 -10.33
C GLY A 27 1.64 8.19 -9.60
N ILE A 28 1.35 7.73 -8.39
CA ILE A 28 2.31 7.08 -7.49
C ILE A 28 1.67 5.89 -6.77
N ALA A 29 2.49 4.92 -6.41
CA ALA A 29 2.15 3.85 -5.49
C ALA A 29 3.28 3.66 -4.47
N ILE A 30 2.98 3.87 -3.18
CA ILE A 30 3.91 3.69 -2.07
C ILE A 30 3.56 2.42 -1.32
N TRP A 31 4.54 1.55 -1.09
CA TRP A 31 4.32 0.24 -0.49
C TRP A 31 5.52 -0.21 0.34
N PHE A 32 5.30 -1.15 1.24
CA PHE A 32 6.33 -1.77 2.06
C PHE A 32 6.03 -3.25 2.30
N LEU A 33 6.95 -3.96 2.94
CA LEU A 33 6.76 -5.37 3.27
C LEU A 33 6.14 -5.52 4.66
N ASN A 34 5.10 -6.35 4.75
CA ASN A 34 4.60 -6.86 6.02
C ASN A 34 4.95 -8.36 6.15
N TYR A 35 4.59 -9.00 7.26
CA TYR A 35 4.91 -10.40 7.50
C TYR A 35 3.70 -11.23 7.91
N SER A 36 3.60 -12.44 7.37
CA SER A 36 2.61 -13.43 7.77
C SER A 36 3.23 -14.43 8.72
N THR A 37 2.78 -14.46 9.97
CA THR A 37 3.14 -15.56 10.88
C THR A 37 2.45 -16.86 10.50
N TRP A 38 1.34 -16.81 9.75
CA TRP A 38 0.59 -18.00 9.34
C TRP A 38 1.21 -18.65 8.10
N LEU A 39 1.82 -17.86 7.22
CA LEU A 39 2.48 -18.36 6.01
C LEU A 39 4.00 -18.44 6.16
N GLY A 40 4.57 -17.82 7.20
CA GLY A 40 6.02 -17.69 7.37
C GLY A 40 6.70 -16.89 6.26
N LYS A 41 5.98 -15.97 5.60
CA LYS A 41 6.42 -15.26 4.39
C LYS A 41 6.14 -13.76 4.46
N PRO A 42 6.96 -12.92 3.82
CA PRO A 42 6.62 -11.53 3.57
C PRO A 42 5.37 -11.41 2.71
N GLY A 43 4.60 -10.35 2.96
CA GLY A 43 3.56 -9.85 2.07
C GLY A 43 3.89 -8.41 1.63
N LEU A 44 3.14 -7.92 0.65
CA LEU A 44 3.20 -6.54 0.19
C LEU A 44 2.03 -5.76 0.77
N TYR A 45 2.32 -4.66 1.44
CA TYR A 45 1.34 -3.71 1.92
C TYR A 45 1.41 -2.43 1.09
N LEU A 46 0.33 -2.08 0.39
CA LEU A 46 0.20 -0.82 -0.34
C LEU A 46 -0.36 0.24 0.61
N GLU A 47 0.45 1.26 0.89
CA GLU A 47 0.12 2.37 1.78
C GLU A 47 -0.72 3.40 1.03
N ASP A 48 -0.22 3.90 -0.10
CA ASP A 48 -0.87 4.94 -0.88
C ASP A 48 -0.89 4.57 -2.35
N LEU A 49 -2.04 4.77 -2.98
CA LEU A 49 -2.22 4.71 -4.43
C LEU A 49 -2.93 5.98 -4.89
N TYR A 50 -2.25 6.75 -5.73
CA TYR A 50 -2.80 7.98 -6.28
C TYR A 50 -2.61 8.04 -7.79
N VAL A 51 -3.67 8.46 -8.48
CA VAL A 51 -3.63 8.84 -9.89
C VAL A 51 -4.26 10.22 -10.00
N ASP A 52 -3.59 11.09 -10.75
CA ASP A 52 -4.06 12.43 -11.08
C ASP A 52 -5.50 12.37 -11.63
N PRO A 53 -6.43 13.18 -11.11
CA PRO A 53 -7.82 13.22 -11.56
C PRO A 53 -8.02 13.28 -13.08
N ALA A 54 -7.17 14.02 -13.82
CA ALA A 54 -7.26 14.14 -15.28
C ALA A 54 -6.93 12.83 -16.03
N PHE A 55 -6.33 11.87 -15.32
CA PHE A 55 -5.92 10.56 -15.85
C PHE A 55 -6.75 9.40 -15.26
N ARG A 56 -7.71 9.67 -14.36
CA ARG A 56 -8.59 8.63 -13.82
C ARG A 56 -9.52 8.05 -14.89
N GLY A 57 -9.98 6.81 -14.68
CA GLY A 57 -10.80 6.07 -15.64
C GLY A 57 -10.05 5.52 -16.86
N LYS A 58 -8.74 5.80 -17.00
CA LYS A 58 -7.90 5.33 -18.11
C LYS A 58 -7.09 4.06 -17.79
N GLY A 59 -7.35 3.42 -16.64
CA GLY A 59 -6.72 2.15 -16.26
C GLY A 59 -5.38 2.25 -15.52
N TYR A 60 -4.83 3.45 -15.27
CA TYR A 60 -3.54 3.59 -14.59
C TYR A 60 -3.54 3.06 -13.14
N GLY A 61 -4.64 3.22 -12.40
CA GLY A 61 -4.76 2.62 -11.06
C GLY A 61 -4.66 1.10 -11.09
N LEU A 62 -5.30 0.46 -12.07
CA LEU A 62 -5.18 -0.98 -12.30
C LEU A 62 -3.76 -1.38 -12.73
N ALA A 63 -3.09 -0.55 -13.53
CA ALA A 63 -1.70 -0.80 -13.93
C ALA A 63 -0.77 -0.84 -12.71
N PHE A 64 -0.92 0.08 -11.75
CA PHE A 64 -0.17 0.01 -10.48
C PHE A 64 -0.43 -1.29 -9.72
N LEU A 65 -1.70 -1.64 -9.51
CA LEU A 65 -2.06 -2.86 -8.77
C LEU A 65 -1.53 -4.12 -9.46
N LYS A 66 -1.57 -4.19 -10.80
CA LYS A 66 -0.98 -5.30 -11.57
C LYS A 66 0.54 -5.36 -11.42
N THR A 67 1.22 -4.23 -11.45
CA THR A 67 2.68 -4.15 -11.24
C THR A 67 3.07 -4.65 -9.84
N LEU A 68 2.35 -4.23 -8.79
CA LEU A 68 2.60 -4.69 -7.43
C LEU A 68 2.25 -6.18 -7.23
N ALA A 69 1.14 -6.65 -7.82
CA ALA A 69 0.79 -8.07 -7.81
C ALA A 69 1.85 -8.92 -8.53
N LYS A 70 2.43 -8.43 -9.63
CA LYS A 70 3.53 -9.10 -10.30
C LYS A 70 4.78 -9.19 -9.41
N ILE A 71 5.10 -8.14 -8.65
CA ILE A 71 6.19 -8.18 -7.66
C ILE A 71 5.93 -9.27 -6.62
N CYS A 72 4.68 -9.40 -6.14
CA CYS A 72 4.32 -10.46 -5.20
C CYS A 72 4.60 -11.85 -5.79
N ILE A 73 4.14 -12.11 -7.02
CA ILE A 73 4.36 -13.38 -7.70
C ILE A 73 5.86 -13.66 -7.89
N ASP A 74 6.59 -12.71 -8.46
CA ASP A 74 8.00 -12.88 -8.81
C ASP A 74 8.89 -13.09 -7.57
N ARG A 75 8.48 -12.57 -6.40
CA ARG A 75 9.23 -12.69 -5.13
C ARG A 75 8.64 -13.73 -4.17
N GLY A 76 7.59 -14.45 -4.56
CA GLY A 76 6.93 -15.45 -3.73
C GLY A 76 6.19 -14.88 -2.52
N TYR A 77 5.75 -13.61 -2.58
CA TYR A 77 4.88 -13.01 -1.58
C TYR A 77 3.44 -13.44 -1.84
N GLU A 78 2.82 -14.07 -0.85
CA GLU A 78 1.48 -14.67 -1.00
C GLU A 78 0.35 -13.75 -0.51
N ARG A 79 0.68 -12.54 -0.03
CA ARG A 79 -0.32 -11.54 0.38
C ARG A 79 -0.02 -10.19 -0.24
N PHE A 80 -1.06 -9.59 -0.81
CA PHE A 80 -1.09 -8.21 -1.26
C PHE A 80 -2.31 -7.54 -0.62
N GLN A 81 -2.09 -6.49 0.17
CA GLN A 81 -3.15 -5.87 0.98
C GLN A 81 -2.96 -4.36 1.11
N TRP A 82 -4.05 -3.66 1.38
CA TRP A 82 -4.11 -2.22 1.61
C TRP A 82 -5.33 -1.90 2.46
N TRP A 83 -5.43 -0.66 2.91
CA TRP A 83 -6.65 -0.12 3.49
C TRP A 83 -7.43 0.69 2.47
N VAL A 84 -8.74 0.75 2.69
CA VAL A 84 -9.65 1.63 1.98
C VAL A 84 -10.57 2.24 3.02
N LEU A 85 -10.89 3.52 2.85
CA LEU A 85 -11.88 4.18 3.69
C LEU A 85 -13.25 3.53 3.43
N ASP A 86 -13.95 3.17 4.49
CA ASP A 86 -15.22 2.41 4.46
C ASP A 86 -16.32 3.10 3.64
N TRP A 87 -16.29 4.43 3.59
CA TRP A 87 -17.23 5.24 2.80
C TRP A 87 -16.86 5.36 1.31
N ASN A 88 -15.67 4.90 0.89
CA ASN A 88 -15.19 5.04 -0.49
C ASN A 88 -15.68 3.90 -1.38
N GLU A 89 -17.01 3.82 -1.53
CA GLU A 89 -17.71 2.81 -2.32
C GLU A 89 -17.12 2.61 -3.74
N PRO A 90 -16.78 3.68 -4.51
CA PRO A 90 -16.20 3.49 -5.85
C PRO A 90 -14.88 2.72 -5.84
N SER A 91 -14.03 2.95 -4.82
CA SER A 91 -12.76 2.23 -4.70
C SER A 91 -12.99 0.81 -4.21
N ILE A 92 -13.91 0.61 -3.25
CA ILE A 92 -14.27 -0.72 -2.74
C ILE A 92 -14.77 -1.63 -3.86
N GLU A 93 -15.71 -1.16 -4.68
CA GLU A 93 -16.24 -1.93 -5.80
C GLU A 93 -15.19 -2.20 -6.88
N PHE A 94 -14.31 -1.22 -7.15
CA PHE A 94 -13.15 -1.44 -7.99
C PHE A 94 -12.23 -2.55 -7.44
N TYR A 95 -11.91 -2.54 -6.15
CA TYR A 95 -11.07 -3.58 -5.54
C TYR A 95 -11.74 -4.97 -5.55
N LYS A 96 -13.04 -5.06 -5.28
CA LYS A 96 -13.79 -6.32 -5.41
C LYS A 96 -13.76 -6.84 -6.85
N SER A 97 -13.90 -5.95 -7.84
CA SER A 97 -13.89 -6.33 -9.26
C SER A 97 -12.58 -7.00 -9.72
N ILE A 98 -11.47 -6.79 -8.99
CA ILE A 98 -10.17 -7.41 -9.26
C ILE A 98 -9.85 -8.58 -8.32
N GLY A 99 -10.83 -9.04 -7.54
CA GLY A 99 -10.71 -10.20 -6.66
C GLY A 99 -10.21 -9.89 -5.24
N ALA A 100 -10.12 -8.62 -4.84
CA ALA A 100 -9.84 -8.29 -3.44
C ALA A 100 -11.05 -8.65 -2.56
N VAL A 101 -10.76 -9.14 -1.35
CA VAL A 101 -11.78 -9.51 -0.36
C VAL A 101 -11.55 -8.68 0.90
N ALA A 102 -12.63 -8.15 1.47
CA ALA A 102 -12.58 -7.40 2.72
C ALA A 102 -12.28 -8.34 3.90
N MET A 103 -11.39 -7.91 4.80
CA MET A 103 -11.01 -8.68 5.99
C MET A 103 -11.88 -8.27 7.19
N ASP A 104 -13.19 -8.45 7.08
CA ASP A 104 -14.19 -7.85 8.01
C ASP A 104 -14.12 -8.41 9.45
N GLU A 105 -13.46 -9.55 9.65
CA GLU A 105 -13.22 -10.11 10.99
C GLU A 105 -12.07 -9.41 11.74
N TRP A 106 -11.34 -8.50 11.10
CA TRP A 106 -10.19 -7.80 11.68
C TRP A 106 -10.52 -6.34 11.96
N THR A 107 -10.28 -5.90 13.20
CA THR A 107 -10.37 -4.49 13.59
C THR A 107 -8.99 -3.88 13.75
N ILE A 108 -8.76 -2.73 13.12
CA ILE A 108 -7.49 -2.00 13.24
C ILE A 108 -7.48 -1.21 14.55
N PHE A 109 -6.49 -1.49 15.40
CA PHE A 109 -6.19 -0.68 16.57
C PHE A 109 -4.90 0.11 16.33
N ARG A 110 -4.89 1.39 16.70
CA ARG A 110 -3.72 2.26 16.61
C ARG A 110 -3.53 3.02 17.91
N VAL A 111 -2.32 2.96 18.45
CA VAL A 111 -1.88 3.84 19.54
C VAL A 111 -0.89 4.83 18.94
N SER A 112 -1.17 6.12 19.10
CA SER A 112 -0.35 7.20 18.53
C SER A 112 -0.29 8.40 19.47
N GLY A 113 0.63 9.33 19.20
CA GLY A 113 0.78 10.55 19.99
C GLY A 113 1.17 10.28 21.45
N ASP A 114 0.58 11.01 22.38
CA ASP A 114 0.93 10.91 23.80
C ASP A 114 0.51 9.57 24.42
N ALA A 115 -0.55 8.93 23.91
CA ALA A 115 -0.93 7.58 24.34
C ALA A 115 0.18 6.56 24.03
N LEU A 116 0.86 6.69 22.88
CA LEU A 116 1.98 5.84 22.52
C LEU A 116 3.18 6.08 23.44
N LYS A 117 3.51 7.35 23.70
CA LYS A 117 4.59 7.72 24.63
C LYS A 117 4.34 7.14 26.03
N LYS A 118 3.11 7.27 26.53
CA LYS A 118 2.70 6.75 27.84
C LYS A 118 2.74 5.23 27.90
N LEU A 119 2.34 4.54 26.83
CA LEU A 119 2.42 3.08 26.77
C LEU A 119 3.87 2.58 26.76
N GLY A 120 4.76 3.30 26.08
CA GLY A 120 6.18 2.94 25.93
C GLY A 120 7.08 3.37 27.09
N SER A 121 6.63 4.28 27.97
CA SER A 121 7.36 4.59 29.20
C SER A 121 7.13 3.47 30.23
N SER A 122 8.22 2.88 30.73
CA SER A 122 8.20 2.12 31.98
C SER A 122 7.55 2.96 33.08
N ALA A 123 6.72 2.35 33.92
CA ALA A 123 6.18 3.01 35.12
C ALA A 123 7.30 3.57 36.01
#